data_AF-A0AAW8FZC1-F1
#
_entry.id   AF-A0AAW8FZC1-F1
#
_cell.length_a   1.000
_cell.length_b   1.000
_cell.length_c   1.000
_cell.angle_alpha   90.00
_cell.angle_beta   90.00
_cell.angle_gamma   90.00
#
_symmetry.space_group_name_H-M   'P 1'
#
loop_
_entity.id
_entity.type
_entity.pdbx_description
1 polymer ?
#
loop_
_entity_poly.entity_id
_entity_poly.type
_entity_poly.pdbx_seq_one_letter_code
_entity_poly.pdbx_strand_id
1 'polypeptide(L)'
;MKKTFTFLSALVFAGTAFAQVITQSSTPTTVSPTGSVACGSQTNGYTADNSYIRVFKLSDYGINYTYKITNVAFGVQTANSSFPVQVLVYNWTGGTFPTGTPTLLGTANVNITTASAGTIVNTGTALNVNVPAGGTFVLEVFHDGDVTPPQSFYMGTNSGAQTGPSYLASDTCGITTPTATGTGALASFSTARWVMTVTGQNSTLGTTEVINSRDLQIYPNPVKDILRFKFGNNLRSESIEINDVTGRSILSISNSKNVNEVNMSSFVKGNYILRVKASDGKVYIQKIIKE
;
A
#
# COMPACT_ATOMS: atom_id res chain seq x y z
N MET A 1 31.19 -45.06 -1.92
CA MET A 1 30.10 -44.23 -2.46
C MET A 1 29.18 -43.81 -1.31
N LYS A 2 29.33 -42.59 -0.78
CA LYS A 2 28.38 -42.01 0.19
C LYS A 2 27.60 -40.93 -0.56
N LYS A 3 26.30 -41.18 -0.80
CA LYS A 3 25.38 -40.20 -1.38
C LYS A 3 24.99 -39.22 -0.27
N THR A 4 25.57 -38.03 -0.27
CA THR A 4 25.16 -36.93 0.61
C THR A 4 23.89 -36.29 0.03
N PHE A 5 22.78 -36.46 0.73
CA PHE A 5 21.54 -35.73 0.46
C PHE A 5 21.71 -34.27 0.89
N THR A 6 21.71 -33.34 -0.06
CA THR A 6 21.69 -31.90 0.22
C THR A 6 20.24 -31.48 0.49
N PHE A 7 19.88 -31.26 1.75
CA PHE A 7 18.65 -30.57 2.11
C PHE A 7 18.79 -29.09 1.72
N LEU A 8 18.11 -28.69 0.65
CA LEU A 8 17.92 -27.29 0.29
C LEU A 8 16.86 -26.71 1.23
N SER A 9 17.28 -26.22 2.40
CA SER A 9 16.43 -25.39 3.24
C SER A 9 16.26 -24.03 2.56
N ALA A 10 15.10 -23.81 1.94
CA ALA A 10 14.70 -22.50 1.45
C ALA A 10 14.52 -21.56 2.65
N LEU A 11 15.54 -20.74 2.95
CA LEU A 11 15.38 -19.62 3.86
C LEU A 11 14.54 -18.55 3.16
N VAL A 12 13.27 -18.46 3.56
CA VAL A 12 12.38 -17.34 3.21
C VAL A 12 12.84 -16.13 4.03
N PHE A 13 13.52 -15.19 3.38
CA PHE A 13 13.87 -13.91 4.00
C PHE A 13 12.78 -12.87 3.68
N ALA A 14 12.08 -12.44 4.73
CA ALA A 14 11.12 -11.33 4.66
C ALA A 14 11.89 -10.01 4.52
N GLY A 15 11.73 -9.33 3.37
CA GLY A 15 12.07 -7.90 3.28
C GLY A 15 11.18 -7.14 4.26
N THR A 16 11.75 -6.17 4.99
CA THR A 16 10.98 -5.29 5.85
C THR A 16 10.07 -4.42 4.98
N ALA A 17 8.80 -4.78 4.93
CA ALA A 17 7.80 -4.02 4.20
C ALA A 17 7.48 -2.76 5.01
N PHE A 18 7.81 -1.59 4.47
CA PHE A 18 7.37 -0.33 5.05
C PHE A 18 5.90 -0.12 4.70
N ALA A 19 5.04 -0.07 5.71
CA ALA A 19 3.66 0.33 5.55
C ALA A 19 3.60 1.84 5.32
N GLN A 20 3.09 2.25 4.17
CA GLN A 20 2.81 3.64 3.82
C GLN A 20 1.29 3.82 3.77
N VAL A 21 0.81 4.91 4.34
CA VAL A 21 -0.61 5.28 4.35
C VAL A 21 -0.82 6.47 3.43
N ILE A 22 -1.77 6.39 2.52
CA ILE A 22 -2.15 7.46 1.60
C ILE A 22 -3.61 7.85 1.78
N THR A 23 -3.90 9.15 1.65
CA THR A 23 -5.25 9.70 1.76
C THR A 23 -5.34 10.98 0.92
N GLN A 24 -6.57 11.37 0.57
CA GLN A 24 -6.88 12.66 -0.03
C GLN A 24 -7.54 13.63 0.95
N SER A 25 -7.71 13.24 2.22
CA SER A 25 -8.33 14.05 3.27
C SER A 25 -7.28 14.69 4.17
N SER A 26 -7.37 15.99 4.44
CA SER A 26 -6.48 16.66 5.40
C SER A 26 -6.70 16.20 6.85
N THR A 27 -7.90 15.72 7.18
CA THR A 27 -8.26 15.19 8.51
C THR A 27 -8.84 13.78 8.39
N PRO A 28 -8.01 12.77 8.08
CA PRO A 28 -8.47 11.42 7.73
C PRO A 28 -9.01 10.59 8.90
N THR A 29 -9.05 11.16 10.10
CA THR A 29 -9.42 10.50 11.36
C THR A 29 -10.73 11.00 11.94
N THR A 30 -11.36 12.01 11.33
CA THR A 30 -12.59 12.62 11.82
C THR A 30 -13.74 12.39 10.85
N VAL A 31 -14.94 12.24 11.40
CA VAL A 31 -16.19 12.15 10.63
C VAL A 31 -17.12 13.27 11.09
N SER A 32 -17.57 14.09 10.15
CA SER A 32 -18.56 15.13 10.40
C SER A 32 -19.95 14.53 10.53
N PRO A 33 -20.82 15.04 11.41
CA PRO A 33 -22.20 14.56 11.54
C PRO A 33 -23.07 14.94 10.34
N THR A 34 -22.64 15.86 9.48
CA THR A 34 -23.39 16.36 8.33
C THR A 34 -22.50 16.56 7.10
N GLY A 35 -23.12 16.82 5.95
CA GLY A 35 -22.42 17.20 4.72
C GLY A 35 -22.15 16.04 3.76
N SER A 36 -22.54 14.81 4.10
CA SER A 36 -22.58 13.72 3.13
C SER A 36 -23.81 13.78 2.21
N VAL A 37 -23.77 13.01 1.14
CA VAL A 37 -24.85 12.81 0.17
C VAL A 37 -24.93 11.34 -0.19
N ALA A 38 -26.14 10.84 -0.41
CA ALA A 38 -26.42 9.51 -0.90
C ALA A 38 -27.67 9.54 -1.77
N CYS A 39 -27.75 8.66 -2.77
CA CYS A 39 -29.01 8.31 -3.39
C CYS A 39 -29.87 7.52 -2.39
N GLY A 40 -31.12 7.90 -2.21
CA GLY A 40 -32.03 7.26 -1.26
C GLY A 40 -33.16 8.18 -0.83
N SER A 41 -33.85 7.81 0.25
CA SER A 41 -34.92 8.60 0.83
C SER A 41 -34.68 8.80 2.32
N GLN A 42 -34.35 10.03 2.72
CA GLN A 42 -34.23 10.39 4.13
C GLN A 42 -35.58 10.25 4.85
N THR A 43 -36.67 10.63 4.18
CA THR A 43 -38.03 10.51 4.71
C THR A 43 -38.41 9.07 5.03
N ASN A 44 -38.04 8.13 4.16
CA ASN A 44 -38.33 6.70 4.33
C ASN A 44 -37.19 5.94 5.01
N GLY A 45 -36.11 6.63 5.41
CA GLY A 45 -35.00 6.06 6.16
C GLY A 45 -34.16 5.02 5.42
N TYR A 46 -34.00 5.13 4.10
CA TYR A 46 -33.17 4.20 3.32
C TYR A 46 -32.18 4.91 2.37
N THR A 47 -31.11 4.18 2.04
CA THR A 47 -30.11 4.49 1.03
C THR A 47 -30.25 3.45 -0.10
N ALA A 48 -30.34 3.92 -1.34
CA ALA A 48 -30.39 3.05 -2.52
C ALA A 48 -28.97 2.55 -2.89
N ASP A 49 -28.80 2.01 -4.10
CA ASP A 49 -27.46 1.65 -4.58
C ASP A 49 -26.59 2.92 -4.67
N ASN A 50 -25.38 2.85 -4.11
CA ASN A 50 -24.44 3.95 -4.12
C ASN A 50 -23.01 3.44 -4.25
N SER A 51 -22.31 3.92 -5.26
CA SER A 51 -20.87 3.81 -5.40
C SER A 51 -20.19 5.08 -4.94
N TYR A 52 -19.56 5.01 -3.77
CA TYR A 52 -18.79 6.11 -3.20
C TYR A 52 -17.32 5.97 -3.59
N ILE A 53 -16.82 6.90 -4.41
CA ILE A 53 -15.56 6.66 -5.14
C ILE A 53 -14.50 7.74 -4.85
N ARG A 54 -13.25 7.29 -4.71
CA ARG A 54 -12.02 8.09 -4.68
C ARG A 54 -11.01 7.52 -5.69
N VAL A 55 -10.21 8.38 -6.30
CA VAL A 55 -9.22 7.99 -7.32
C VAL A 55 -7.83 8.38 -6.85
N PHE A 56 -6.92 7.41 -6.77
CA PHE A 56 -5.56 7.62 -6.28
C PHE A 56 -4.56 7.36 -7.40
N LYS A 57 -3.62 8.29 -7.58
CA LYS A 57 -2.47 8.12 -8.47
C LYS A 57 -1.22 7.97 -7.60
N LEU A 58 -0.56 6.81 -7.69
CA LEU A 58 0.56 6.47 -6.81
C LEU A 58 1.72 7.48 -6.89
N SER A 59 1.96 8.06 -8.07
CA SER A 59 3.00 9.07 -8.26
C SER A 59 2.81 10.32 -7.40
N ASP A 60 1.57 10.69 -7.06
CA ASP A 60 1.26 11.88 -6.27
C ASP A 60 1.70 11.73 -4.81
N TYR A 61 1.96 10.48 -4.39
CA TYR A 61 2.46 10.10 -3.07
C TYR A 61 3.92 9.65 -3.08
N GLY A 62 4.63 9.87 -4.20
CA GLY A 62 6.01 9.41 -4.37
C GLY A 62 6.16 7.89 -4.47
N ILE A 63 5.07 7.16 -4.73
CA ILE A 63 5.06 5.69 -4.82
C ILE A 63 5.35 5.28 -6.27
N ASN A 64 6.58 4.82 -6.51
CA ASN A 64 7.08 4.37 -7.81
C ASN A 64 7.37 2.87 -7.87
N TYR A 65 6.78 2.12 -6.92
CA TYR A 65 6.88 0.67 -6.80
C TYR A 65 5.47 0.07 -6.74
N THR A 66 5.36 -1.25 -6.94
CA THR A 66 4.06 -1.93 -6.83
C THR A 66 3.53 -1.79 -5.40
N TYR A 67 2.39 -1.14 -5.24
CA TYR A 67 1.80 -0.84 -3.95
C TYR A 67 0.79 -1.92 -3.58
N LYS A 68 1.15 -2.73 -2.58
CA LYS A 68 0.32 -3.81 -2.06
C LYS A 68 -0.61 -3.25 -1.00
N ILE A 69 -1.87 -3.01 -1.36
CA ILE A 69 -2.90 -2.52 -0.44
C ILE A 69 -3.28 -3.67 0.49
N THR A 70 -3.19 -3.40 1.78
CA THR A 70 -3.50 -4.36 2.85
C THR A 70 -4.72 -3.97 3.66
N ASN A 71 -5.05 -2.68 3.70
CA ASN A 71 -6.21 -2.19 4.42
C ASN A 71 -6.74 -0.91 3.79
N VAL A 72 -8.06 -0.79 3.71
CA VAL A 72 -8.76 0.45 3.43
C VAL A 72 -9.58 0.82 4.65
N ALA A 73 -9.47 2.06 5.07
CA ALA A 73 -10.30 2.66 6.10
C ALA A 73 -11.17 3.76 5.51
N PHE A 74 -12.41 3.87 5.97
CA PHE A 74 -13.34 4.90 5.52
C PHE A 74 -14.28 5.35 6.65
N GLY A 75 -14.75 6.59 6.55
CA GLY A 75 -15.70 7.14 7.51
C GLY A 75 -17.13 6.69 7.27
N VAL A 76 -17.93 6.62 8.33
CA VAL A 76 -19.38 6.37 8.27
C VAL A 76 -20.10 7.51 8.96
N GLN A 77 -20.89 8.31 8.24
CA GLN A 77 -21.68 9.38 8.83
C GLN A 77 -22.95 8.81 9.48
N THR A 78 -23.64 7.92 8.78
CA THR A 78 -24.94 7.38 9.21
C THR A 78 -25.02 5.90 8.90
N ALA A 79 -25.52 5.14 9.88
CA ALA A 79 -25.85 3.72 9.79
C ALA A 79 -27.03 3.44 10.74
N ASN A 80 -28.14 2.92 10.24
CA ASN A 80 -29.35 2.68 11.06
C ASN A 80 -29.57 1.20 11.45
N SER A 81 -28.80 0.29 10.88
CA SER A 81 -28.96 -1.16 11.03
C SER A 81 -27.62 -1.87 10.77
N SER A 82 -27.62 -3.21 10.72
CA SER A 82 -26.44 -3.99 10.35
C SER A 82 -26.56 -4.46 8.91
N PHE A 83 -25.56 -4.14 8.08
CA PHE A 83 -25.51 -4.53 6.67
C PHE A 83 -24.08 -4.51 6.14
N PRO A 84 -23.74 -5.34 5.15
CA PRO A 84 -22.44 -5.29 4.50
C PRO A 84 -22.36 -4.15 3.50
N VAL A 85 -21.19 -3.51 3.41
CA VAL A 85 -20.77 -2.74 2.24
C VAL A 85 -19.58 -3.41 1.60
N GLN A 86 -19.41 -3.26 0.29
CA GLN A 86 -18.28 -3.80 -0.45
C GLN A 86 -17.24 -2.71 -0.67
N VAL A 87 -15.98 -3.03 -0.42
CA VAL A 87 -14.83 -2.18 -0.75
C VAL A 87 -14.14 -2.78 -1.96
N LEU A 88 -14.24 -2.12 -3.11
CA LEU A 88 -13.69 -2.58 -4.38
C LEU A 88 -12.49 -1.72 -4.77
N VAL A 89 -11.44 -2.38 -5.25
CA VAL A 89 -10.22 -1.73 -5.75
C VAL A 89 -10.04 -2.09 -7.20
N TYR A 90 -9.96 -1.08 -8.07
CA TYR A 90 -9.72 -1.27 -9.50
C TYR A 90 -8.39 -0.65 -9.90
N ASN A 91 -7.63 -1.35 -10.73
CA ASN A 91 -6.61 -0.71 -11.54
C ASN A 91 -7.30 0.12 -12.63
N TRP A 92 -6.80 1.32 -12.89
CA TRP A 92 -7.38 2.21 -13.87
C TRP A 92 -6.39 2.55 -14.97
N THR A 93 -6.76 2.23 -16.20
CA THR A 93 -5.91 2.43 -17.39
C THR A 93 -6.69 3.03 -18.54
N GLY A 94 -6.03 3.44 -19.62
CA GLY A 94 -6.70 3.85 -20.85
C GLY A 94 -7.39 5.22 -20.83
N GLY A 95 -7.22 6.03 -19.78
CA GLY A 95 -7.77 7.39 -19.72
C GLY A 95 -7.80 7.99 -18.32
N THR A 96 -8.19 9.26 -18.22
CA THR A 96 -8.50 9.90 -16.95
C THR A 96 -9.86 9.42 -16.45
N PHE A 97 -10.00 9.13 -15.16
CA PHE A 97 -11.30 8.83 -14.58
C PHE A 97 -12.29 9.99 -14.83
N PRO A 98 -13.56 9.74 -15.22
CA PRO A 98 -14.24 8.44 -15.30
C PRO A 98 -14.20 7.74 -16.68
N THR A 99 -13.51 8.28 -17.69
CA THR A 99 -13.56 7.79 -19.09
C THR A 99 -12.47 6.78 -19.47
N GLY A 100 -12.03 5.96 -18.51
CA GLY A 100 -11.00 4.93 -18.69
C GLY A 100 -11.54 3.50 -18.55
N THR A 101 -10.63 2.54 -18.44
CA THR A 101 -10.93 1.12 -18.31
C THR A 101 -10.62 0.62 -16.90
N PRO A 102 -11.62 0.26 -16.10
CA PRO A 102 -11.41 -0.40 -14.82
C PRO A 102 -10.99 -1.86 -15.01
N THR A 103 -10.10 -2.34 -14.15
CA THR A 103 -9.83 -3.77 -13.96
C THR A 103 -9.89 -4.07 -12.46
N LEU A 104 -10.86 -4.87 -12.03
CA LEU A 104 -11.01 -5.22 -10.61
C LEU A 104 -9.77 -5.98 -10.12
N LEU A 105 -9.13 -5.46 -9.06
CA LEU A 105 -7.98 -6.07 -8.40
C LEU A 105 -8.39 -6.90 -7.18
N GLY A 106 -9.47 -6.50 -6.50
CA GLY A 106 -10.03 -7.27 -5.40
C GLY A 106 -11.16 -6.53 -4.69
N THR A 107 -11.81 -7.27 -3.79
CA THR A 107 -12.96 -6.82 -3.02
C THR A 107 -12.84 -7.28 -1.57
N ALA A 108 -13.41 -6.51 -0.64
CA ALA A 108 -13.58 -6.91 0.75
C ALA A 108 -14.92 -6.42 1.28
N ASN A 109 -15.61 -7.25 2.06
CA ASN A 109 -16.84 -6.84 2.74
C ASN A 109 -16.50 -6.22 4.09
N VAL A 110 -17.18 -5.13 4.43
CA VAL A 110 -17.16 -4.52 5.76
C VAL A 110 -18.57 -4.51 6.30
N ASN A 111 -18.80 -5.17 7.44
CA ASN A 111 -20.10 -5.14 8.10
C ASN A 111 -20.27 -3.81 8.85
N ILE A 112 -21.19 -2.97 8.38
CA ILE A 112 -21.58 -1.72 9.01
C ILE A 112 -22.61 -2.05 10.09
N THR A 113 -22.56 -1.33 11.21
CA THR A 113 -23.53 -1.43 12.30
C THR A 113 -23.93 -0.03 12.77
N THR A 114 -24.94 0.08 13.62
CA THR A 114 -25.29 1.37 14.25
C THR A 114 -24.14 1.98 15.05
N ALA A 115 -23.23 1.16 15.60
CA ALA A 115 -22.02 1.61 16.30
C ALA A 115 -20.95 2.19 15.36
N SER A 116 -21.07 1.96 14.05
CA SER A 116 -20.16 2.51 13.05
C SER A 116 -20.42 4.00 12.79
N ALA A 117 -21.61 4.52 13.08
CA ALA A 117 -21.97 5.91 12.83
C ALA A 117 -21.05 6.89 13.58
N GLY A 118 -20.51 7.89 12.86
CA GLY A 118 -19.56 8.87 13.38
C GLY A 118 -18.11 8.35 13.52
N THR A 119 -17.81 7.14 13.05
CA THR A 119 -16.50 6.49 13.23
C THR A 119 -15.81 6.18 11.89
N ILE A 120 -14.52 5.82 11.98
CA ILE A 120 -13.77 5.24 10.86
C ILE A 120 -13.81 3.71 11.02
N VAL A 121 -14.32 3.03 10.00
CA VAL A 121 -14.28 1.56 9.89
C VAL A 121 -13.20 1.15 8.89
N ASN A 122 -12.85 -0.14 8.85
CA ASN A 122 -11.82 -0.62 7.93
C ASN A 122 -12.01 -2.08 7.51
N THR A 123 -11.32 -2.47 6.46
CA THR A 123 -11.33 -3.83 5.90
C THR A 123 -10.52 -4.84 6.71
N GLY A 124 -9.81 -4.41 7.76
CA GLY A 124 -8.89 -5.26 8.51
C GLY A 124 -7.79 -5.83 7.61
N THR A 125 -7.71 -7.16 7.54
CA THR A 125 -6.77 -7.90 6.70
C THR A 125 -7.41 -8.50 5.45
N ALA A 126 -8.66 -8.14 5.15
CA ALA A 126 -9.44 -8.74 4.06
C ALA A 126 -8.96 -8.31 2.65
N LEU A 127 -8.19 -7.23 2.55
CA LEU A 127 -7.58 -6.79 1.29
C LEU A 127 -6.12 -7.22 1.19
N ASN A 128 -5.76 -7.70 0.00
CA ASN A 128 -4.41 -8.13 -0.33
C ASN A 128 -4.16 -7.98 -1.84
N VAL A 129 -4.20 -6.74 -2.32
CA VAL A 129 -4.22 -6.44 -3.76
C VAL A 129 -3.01 -5.62 -4.20
N ASN A 130 -2.46 -5.92 -5.38
CA ASN A 130 -1.29 -5.25 -5.91
C ASN A 130 -1.69 -4.21 -6.96
N VAL A 131 -1.39 -2.94 -6.70
CA VAL A 131 -1.49 -1.87 -7.69
C VAL A 131 -0.13 -1.69 -8.38
N PRO A 132 -0.04 -1.74 -9.72
CA PRO A 132 1.21 -1.55 -10.44
C PRO A 132 1.91 -0.23 -10.11
N ALA A 133 3.25 -0.24 -10.13
CA ALA A 133 4.09 0.93 -9.86
C ALA A 133 3.69 2.15 -10.67
N GLY A 134 3.54 3.30 -10.01
CA GLY A 134 3.15 4.56 -10.64
C GLY A 134 1.73 4.58 -11.23
N GLY A 135 0.96 3.51 -11.03
CA GLY A 135 -0.39 3.36 -11.55
C GLY A 135 -1.43 4.26 -10.88
N THR A 136 -2.59 4.33 -11.52
CA THR A 136 -3.81 4.92 -10.95
C THR A 136 -4.73 3.79 -10.53
N PHE A 137 -5.31 3.89 -9.34
CA PHE A 137 -6.34 2.97 -8.89
C PHE A 137 -7.58 3.73 -8.42
N VAL A 138 -8.73 3.10 -8.58
CA VAL A 138 -10.01 3.58 -8.08
C VAL A 138 -10.38 2.77 -6.86
N LEU A 139 -10.75 3.48 -5.80
CA LEU A 139 -11.32 2.90 -4.59
C LEU A 139 -12.82 3.21 -4.57
N GLU A 140 -13.62 2.16 -4.44
CA GLU A 140 -15.07 2.24 -4.35
C GLU A 140 -15.52 1.62 -3.03
N VAL A 141 -16.39 2.31 -2.30
CA VAL A 141 -17.23 1.71 -1.27
C VAL A 141 -18.65 1.63 -1.85
N PHE A 142 -19.17 0.43 -2.02
CA PHE A 142 -20.45 0.15 -2.64
C PHE A 142 -21.46 -0.32 -1.60
N HIS A 143 -22.62 0.34 -1.59
CA HIS A 143 -23.83 -0.09 -0.90
C HIS A 143 -24.81 -0.58 -1.96
N ASP A 144 -25.38 -1.77 -1.77
CA ASP A 144 -26.21 -2.45 -2.78
C ASP A 144 -27.62 -1.87 -2.93
N GLY A 145 -28.07 -1.10 -1.93
CA GLY A 145 -29.40 -0.51 -1.92
C GLY A 145 -30.48 -1.42 -1.40
N ASP A 146 -30.14 -2.47 -0.64
CA ASP A 146 -31.15 -3.30 0.01
C ASP A 146 -31.98 -2.45 1.00
N VAL A 147 -33.29 -2.49 0.81
CA VAL A 147 -34.28 -1.74 1.58
C VAL A 147 -35.10 -2.64 2.52
N THR A 148 -34.73 -3.92 2.68
CA THR A 148 -35.47 -4.90 3.49
C THR A 148 -34.60 -5.59 4.55
N PRO A 149 -34.60 -5.14 5.83
CA PRO A 149 -35.25 -3.93 6.34
C PRO A 149 -34.56 -2.65 5.81
N PRO A 150 -35.19 -1.46 5.90
CA PRO A 150 -34.61 -0.22 5.36
C PRO A 150 -33.21 0.08 5.92
N GLN A 151 -32.20 0.06 5.05
CA GLN A 151 -30.82 0.36 5.41
C GLN A 151 -30.51 1.82 5.05
N SER A 152 -30.07 2.62 6.00
CA SER A 152 -29.61 3.99 5.79
C SER A 152 -28.10 4.04 6.00
N PHE A 153 -27.39 4.36 4.93
CA PHE A 153 -25.94 4.46 4.89
C PHE A 153 -25.52 5.78 4.24
N TYR A 154 -24.72 6.55 4.95
CA TYR A 154 -24.06 7.75 4.41
C TYR A 154 -22.57 7.66 4.70
N MET A 155 -21.74 7.76 3.67
CA MET A 155 -20.29 7.80 3.84
C MET A 155 -19.87 9.00 4.68
N GLY A 156 -18.91 8.80 5.57
CA GLY A 156 -18.36 9.82 6.45
C GLY A 156 -17.59 10.88 5.68
N THR A 157 -17.87 12.14 5.97
CA THR A 157 -17.18 13.31 5.42
C THR A 157 -16.34 13.98 6.50
N ASN A 158 -15.52 14.97 6.12
CA ASN A 158 -14.96 15.93 7.08
C ASN A 158 -15.02 17.36 6.53
N SER A 159 -14.83 18.35 7.40
CA SER A 159 -14.76 19.77 7.01
C SER A 159 -13.39 20.16 6.43
N GLY A 160 -12.43 19.24 6.43
CA GLY A 160 -11.07 19.44 5.95
C GLY A 160 -10.99 19.68 4.44
N ALA A 161 -9.82 20.12 4.01
CA ALA A 161 -9.50 20.21 2.59
C ALA A 161 -9.30 18.79 2.02
N GLN A 162 -9.49 18.67 0.70
CA GLN A 162 -9.20 17.45 -0.03
C GLN A 162 -8.26 17.71 -1.20
N THR A 163 -7.35 16.78 -1.48
CA THR A 163 -6.41 16.87 -2.62
C THR A 163 -6.92 16.20 -3.89
N GLY A 164 -8.06 15.52 -3.82
CA GLY A 164 -8.81 14.99 -4.95
C GLY A 164 -10.32 15.09 -4.69
N PRO A 165 -11.17 15.04 -5.71
CA PRO A 165 -12.62 15.02 -5.55
C PRO A 165 -13.15 13.69 -5.00
N SER A 166 -14.39 13.71 -4.52
CA SER A 166 -15.20 12.51 -4.25
C SER A 166 -16.20 12.33 -5.40
N TYR A 167 -16.50 11.09 -5.80
CA TYR A 167 -17.45 10.83 -6.89
C TYR A 167 -18.57 9.88 -6.48
N LEU A 168 -19.81 10.24 -6.77
CA LEU A 168 -20.96 9.34 -6.60
C LEU A 168 -21.37 8.73 -7.94
N ALA A 169 -21.73 7.46 -7.94
CA ALA A 169 -22.60 6.86 -8.95
C ALA A 169 -23.75 6.13 -8.27
N SER A 170 -24.90 6.09 -8.94
CA SER A 170 -26.10 5.39 -8.49
C SER A 170 -27.05 5.22 -9.67
N ASP A 171 -27.41 3.99 -9.99
CA ASP A 171 -28.38 3.69 -11.05
C ASP A 171 -29.78 4.13 -10.62
N THR A 172 -30.15 3.95 -9.35
CA THR A 172 -31.46 4.40 -8.83
C THR A 172 -31.68 5.90 -8.99
N CYS A 173 -30.62 6.71 -8.80
CA CYS A 173 -30.70 8.16 -8.99
C CYS A 173 -30.35 8.63 -10.41
N GLY A 174 -30.13 7.71 -11.36
CA GLY A 174 -29.75 8.03 -12.74
C GLY A 174 -28.36 8.66 -12.91
N ILE A 175 -27.49 8.55 -11.88
CA ILE A 175 -26.09 8.98 -11.92
C ILE A 175 -25.25 7.80 -12.40
N THR A 176 -25.43 7.43 -13.67
CA THR A 176 -24.83 6.23 -14.28
C THR A 176 -23.36 6.39 -14.65
N THR A 177 -22.84 7.64 -14.62
CA THR A 177 -21.41 7.93 -14.72
C THR A 177 -20.95 8.58 -13.42
N PRO A 178 -19.86 8.09 -12.80
CA PRO A 178 -19.32 8.70 -11.58
C PRO A 178 -19.16 10.21 -11.71
N THR A 179 -19.94 10.94 -10.92
CA THR A 179 -20.02 12.41 -10.97
C THR A 179 -19.37 12.99 -9.72
N ALA A 180 -18.49 13.97 -9.89
CA ALA A 180 -17.80 14.58 -8.77
C ALA A 180 -18.78 15.38 -7.90
N THR A 181 -18.64 15.28 -6.58
CA THR A 181 -19.42 16.07 -5.64
C THR A 181 -19.15 17.57 -5.86
N GLY A 182 -20.20 18.39 -5.86
CA GLY A 182 -20.11 19.80 -6.23
C GLY A 182 -20.15 20.07 -7.74
N THR A 183 -20.43 19.07 -8.58
CA THR A 183 -20.55 19.23 -10.04
C THR A 183 -21.79 18.51 -10.59
N GLY A 184 -22.27 18.90 -11.77
CA GLY A 184 -23.35 18.21 -12.47
C GLY A 184 -24.60 18.00 -11.60
N ALA A 185 -25.13 16.77 -11.59
CA ALA A 185 -26.26 16.36 -10.75
C ALA A 185 -25.99 16.50 -9.23
N LEU A 186 -24.71 16.66 -8.84
CA LEU A 186 -24.28 16.81 -7.45
C LEU A 186 -23.80 18.23 -7.12
N ALA A 187 -24.15 19.25 -7.92
CA ALA A 187 -23.68 20.62 -7.75
C ALA A 187 -23.91 21.19 -6.33
N SER A 188 -25.00 20.80 -5.67
CA SER A 188 -25.35 21.25 -4.32
C SER A 188 -24.63 20.52 -3.19
N PHE A 189 -23.78 19.52 -3.49
CA PHE A 189 -23.14 18.65 -2.50
C PHE A 189 -21.62 18.80 -2.46
N SER A 190 -21.08 20.00 -2.66
CA SER A 190 -19.63 20.27 -2.64
C SER A 190 -18.94 20.01 -1.28
N THR A 191 -19.73 19.85 -0.22
CA THR A 191 -19.28 19.48 1.13
C THR A 191 -19.15 17.97 1.32
N ALA A 192 -19.65 17.14 0.39
CA ALA A 192 -19.52 15.69 0.42
C ALA A 192 -18.10 15.25 0.05
N ARG A 193 -17.20 15.41 1.02
CA ARG A 193 -15.77 15.08 0.92
C ARG A 193 -15.52 13.81 1.72
N TRP A 194 -15.72 12.64 1.11
CA TRP A 194 -15.67 11.39 1.87
C TRP A 194 -14.27 11.02 2.32
N VAL A 195 -14.17 10.56 3.56
CA VAL A 195 -12.91 10.20 4.18
C VAL A 195 -12.57 8.77 3.81
N MET A 196 -11.45 8.60 3.09
CA MET A 196 -10.87 7.31 2.78
C MET A 196 -9.35 7.36 2.96
N THR A 197 -8.82 6.28 3.51
CA THR A 197 -7.40 6.10 3.75
C THR A 197 -7.01 4.71 3.29
N VAL A 198 -5.92 4.62 2.56
CA VAL A 198 -5.40 3.36 2.02
C VAL A 198 -4.06 3.08 2.68
N THR A 199 -3.98 1.96 3.38
CA THR A 199 -2.73 1.42 3.91
C THR A 199 -2.24 0.35 2.94
N GLY A 200 -0.98 0.49 2.56
CA GLY A 200 -0.32 -0.47 1.72
C GLY A 200 1.17 -0.48 2.00
N GLN A 201 1.85 -1.40 1.36
CA GLN A 201 3.27 -1.62 1.55
C GLN A 201 3.91 -1.87 0.19
N ASN A 202 5.23 -1.75 0.12
CA ASN A 202 5.93 -2.19 -1.08
C ASN A 202 5.68 -3.69 -1.29
N SER A 203 5.12 -4.04 -2.44
CA SER A 203 4.85 -5.42 -2.86
C SER A 203 6.12 -6.21 -3.18
N THR A 204 7.32 -5.69 -2.90
CA THR A 204 8.58 -6.45 -2.94
C THR A 204 8.63 -7.51 -1.82
N LEU A 205 7.73 -8.49 -1.92
CA LEU A 205 7.95 -9.90 -1.64
C LEU A 205 8.47 -10.61 -2.91
N GLY A 206 9.00 -9.85 -3.88
CA GLY A 206 9.82 -10.39 -4.95
C GLY A 206 11.18 -10.73 -4.37
N THR A 207 11.66 -11.94 -4.63
CA THR A 207 13.05 -12.33 -4.39
C THR A 207 13.94 -11.21 -4.91
N THR A 208 14.67 -10.52 -4.03
CA THR A 208 15.94 -9.97 -4.51
C THR A 208 16.63 -11.18 -5.11
N GLU A 209 16.93 -11.16 -6.41
CA GLU A 209 17.79 -12.20 -6.99
C GLU A 209 19.08 -12.14 -6.19
N VAL A 210 19.18 -13.01 -5.18
CA VAL A 210 20.39 -13.20 -4.40
C VAL A 210 21.30 -13.95 -5.33
N ILE A 211 22.05 -13.21 -6.13
CA ILE A 211 23.14 -13.82 -6.86
C ILE A 211 24.23 -14.06 -5.81
N ASN A 212 24.38 -15.32 -5.42
CA ASN A 212 25.57 -15.77 -4.69
C ASN A 212 26.74 -15.71 -5.70
N SER A 213 27.22 -14.49 -5.95
CA SER A 213 27.94 -14.17 -7.17
C SER A 213 29.44 -14.06 -6.93
N ARG A 214 30.21 -14.57 -7.90
CA ARG A 214 31.61 -14.19 -8.14
C ARG A 214 31.76 -12.72 -8.53
N ASP A 215 30.65 -12.03 -8.80
CA ASP A 215 30.59 -10.65 -9.29
C ASP A 215 30.65 -9.60 -8.17
N LEU A 216 30.59 -10.00 -6.89
CA LEU A 216 30.96 -9.17 -5.75
C LEU A 216 32.19 -9.78 -5.09
N GLN A 217 33.35 -9.13 -5.26
CA GLN A 217 34.61 -9.55 -4.67
C GLN A 217 34.87 -8.74 -3.41
N ILE A 218 35.22 -9.42 -2.32
CA ILE A 218 35.57 -8.78 -1.04
C ILE A 218 37.03 -9.06 -0.69
N TYR A 219 37.71 -8.07 -0.12
CA TYR A 219 39.10 -8.21 0.32
C TYR A 219 39.48 -7.16 1.38
N PRO A 220 40.37 -7.49 2.31
CA PRO A 220 40.83 -8.85 2.60
C PRO A 220 39.69 -9.68 3.21
N ASN A 221 39.73 -11.00 3.01
CA ASN A 221 38.86 -11.94 3.72
C ASN A 221 39.71 -13.19 4.04
N PRO A 222 40.12 -13.41 5.30
CA PRO A 222 39.66 -12.74 6.51
C PRO A 222 40.06 -11.26 6.66
N VAL A 223 39.26 -10.48 7.38
CA VAL A 223 39.45 -9.03 7.60
C VAL A 223 39.75 -8.71 9.05
N LYS A 224 40.61 -7.70 9.30
CA LYS A 224 40.89 -7.16 10.64
C LYS A 224 40.13 -5.85 10.89
N ASP A 225 40.40 -4.83 10.09
CA ASP A 225 39.87 -3.48 10.34
C ASP A 225 38.98 -2.96 9.21
N ILE A 226 39.43 -2.98 7.96
CA ILE A 226 38.69 -2.40 6.83
C ILE A 226 38.44 -3.47 5.78
N LEU A 227 37.15 -3.73 5.50
CA LEU A 227 36.73 -4.60 4.42
C LEU A 227 36.46 -3.76 3.17
N ARG A 228 37.05 -4.12 2.04
CA ARG A 228 36.77 -3.51 0.74
C ARG A 228 35.99 -4.48 -0.13
N PHE A 229 35.18 -3.93 -1.02
CA PHE A 229 34.44 -4.73 -2.00
C PHE A 229 34.40 -4.05 -3.37
N LYS A 230 34.35 -4.86 -4.42
CA LYS A 230 34.22 -4.39 -5.80
C LYS A 230 33.26 -5.27 -6.58
N PHE A 231 32.52 -4.65 -7.49
CA PHE A 231 31.69 -5.36 -8.46
C PHE A 231 32.54 -5.79 -9.66
N GLY A 232 32.20 -6.92 -10.28
CA GLY A 232 32.82 -7.39 -11.54
C GLY A 232 32.48 -6.50 -12.74
N ASN A 233 31.40 -5.73 -12.64
CA ASN A 233 30.93 -4.76 -13.63
C ASN A 233 31.03 -3.32 -13.07
N ASN A 234 30.75 -2.31 -13.89
CA ASN A 234 30.72 -0.88 -13.51
C ASN A 234 29.53 -0.48 -12.61
N LEU A 235 29.09 -1.39 -11.75
CA LEU A 235 27.99 -1.18 -10.81
C LEU A 235 28.43 -0.34 -9.62
N ARG A 236 27.48 0.40 -9.05
CA ARG A 236 27.70 1.25 -7.88
C ARG A 236 26.88 0.72 -6.71
N SER A 237 27.40 0.84 -5.51
CA SER A 237 26.61 0.57 -4.30
C SER A 237 25.54 1.66 -4.14
N GLU A 238 24.38 1.22 -3.66
CA GLU A 238 23.25 2.06 -3.24
C GLU A 238 23.00 1.93 -1.74
N SER A 239 23.14 0.72 -1.22
CA SER A 239 23.07 0.44 0.22
C SER A 239 23.96 -0.73 0.61
N ILE A 240 24.42 -0.73 1.85
CA ILE A 240 25.29 -1.76 2.41
C ILE A 240 24.70 -2.19 3.75
N GLU A 241 24.60 -3.49 3.97
CA GLU A 241 24.13 -4.09 5.21
C GLU A 241 25.12 -5.19 5.63
N ILE A 242 25.47 -5.25 6.91
CA ILE A 242 26.24 -6.35 7.49
C ILE A 242 25.43 -6.97 8.63
N ASN A 243 25.19 -8.27 8.51
CA ASN A 243 24.47 -9.06 9.50
C ASN A 243 25.39 -10.13 10.09
N ASP A 244 25.17 -10.51 11.36
CA ASP A 244 25.79 -11.70 11.92
C ASP A 244 25.06 -12.98 11.46
N VAL A 245 25.58 -14.15 11.85
CA VAL A 245 25.02 -15.46 11.46
C VAL A 245 23.62 -15.73 12.03
N THR A 246 23.16 -14.97 13.03
CA THR A 246 21.81 -15.11 13.57
C THR A 246 20.82 -14.16 12.88
N GLY A 247 21.28 -13.39 11.89
CA GLY A 247 20.47 -12.45 11.14
C GLY A 247 20.28 -11.10 11.82
N ARG A 248 20.99 -10.84 12.93
CA ARG A 248 20.95 -9.53 13.59
C ARG A 248 21.77 -8.53 12.77
N SER A 249 21.14 -7.41 12.41
CA SER A 249 21.79 -6.30 11.71
C SER A 249 22.82 -5.62 12.62
N ILE A 250 24.08 -5.64 12.17
CA ILE A 250 25.23 -5.03 12.86
C ILE A 250 25.51 -3.65 12.31
N LEU A 251 25.33 -3.47 11.00
CA LEU A 251 25.54 -2.19 10.32
C LEU A 251 24.60 -2.08 9.12
N SER A 252 23.99 -0.91 8.97
CA SER A 252 23.14 -0.57 7.84
C SER A 252 23.45 0.84 7.36
N ILE A 253 23.95 0.96 6.13
CA ILE A 253 24.22 2.24 5.47
C ILE A 253 23.26 2.36 4.29
N SER A 254 22.31 3.30 4.40
CA SER A 254 21.35 3.66 3.35
C SER A 254 21.87 4.86 2.55
N ASN A 255 21.54 4.94 1.25
CA ASN A 255 21.94 6.03 0.34
C ASN A 255 23.46 6.18 0.13
N SER A 256 24.16 5.05 0.18
CA SER A 256 25.61 4.97 0.09
C SER A 256 26.05 5.01 -1.38
N LYS A 257 25.97 6.17 -2.02
CA LYS A 257 26.36 6.28 -3.44
C LYS A 257 27.87 6.11 -3.59
N ASN A 258 28.30 4.97 -4.14
CA ASN A 258 29.70 4.65 -4.46
C ASN A 258 30.61 4.34 -3.26
N VAL A 259 30.08 3.89 -2.12
CA VAL A 259 30.93 3.37 -1.05
C VAL A 259 31.37 1.96 -1.40
N ASN A 260 32.67 1.68 -1.25
CA ASN A 260 33.29 0.40 -1.57
C ASN A 260 34.11 -0.17 -0.39
N GLU A 261 33.97 0.41 0.79
CA GLU A 261 34.64 -0.04 2.00
C GLU A 261 33.75 0.06 3.24
N VAL A 262 34.00 -0.81 4.20
CA VAL A 262 33.31 -0.87 5.48
C VAL A 262 34.34 -1.01 6.60
N ASN A 263 34.24 -0.13 7.60
CA ASN A 263 35.03 -0.25 8.81
C ASN A 263 34.41 -1.31 9.73
N MET A 264 35.20 -2.33 10.04
CA MET A 264 34.87 -3.48 10.87
C MET A 264 35.76 -3.58 12.12
N SER A 265 36.57 -2.57 12.45
CA SER A 265 37.52 -2.63 13.59
C SER A 265 36.82 -2.85 14.94
N SER A 266 35.58 -2.37 15.08
CA SER A 266 34.73 -2.56 16.27
C SER A 266 33.99 -3.90 16.30
N PHE A 267 34.09 -4.72 15.25
CA PHE A 267 33.34 -5.97 15.13
C PHE A 267 34.07 -7.09 15.86
N VAL A 268 33.32 -7.91 16.58
CA VAL A 268 33.84 -9.08 17.29
C VAL A 268 34.31 -10.13 16.27
N LYS A 269 35.29 -10.96 16.64
CA LYS A 269 35.73 -12.08 15.80
C LYS A 269 34.56 -13.01 15.49
N GLY A 270 34.39 -13.39 14.22
CA GLY A 270 33.23 -14.20 13.83
C GLY A 270 32.92 -14.18 12.34
N ASN A 271 31.81 -14.83 11.98
CA ASN A 271 31.29 -14.86 10.62
C ASN A 271 30.21 -13.78 10.45
N TYR A 272 30.25 -13.07 9.33
CA TYR A 272 29.27 -12.06 8.96
C TYR A 272 28.81 -12.24 7.51
N ILE A 273 27.69 -11.62 7.18
CA ILE A 273 27.13 -11.58 5.84
C ILE A 273 27.10 -10.13 5.38
N LEU A 274 27.86 -9.82 4.33
CA LEU A 274 27.78 -8.55 3.59
C LEU A 274 26.63 -8.65 2.58
N ARG A 275 25.77 -7.64 2.56
CA ARG A 275 24.76 -7.44 1.52
C ARG A 275 24.99 -6.07 0.90
N VAL A 276 25.15 -6.01 -0.41
CA VAL A 276 25.27 -4.74 -1.14
C VAL A 276 24.18 -4.67 -2.19
N LYS A 277 23.31 -3.67 -2.07
CA LYS A 277 22.38 -3.33 -3.15
C LYS A 277 23.14 -2.49 -4.17
N ALA A 278 23.10 -2.90 -5.43
CA ALA A 278 23.78 -2.20 -6.52
C ALA A 278 22.81 -1.37 -7.37
N SER A 279 23.37 -0.52 -8.24
CA SER A 279 22.65 0.39 -9.13
C SER A 279 21.77 -0.30 -10.20
N ASP A 280 21.90 -1.61 -10.37
CA ASP A 280 21.00 -2.43 -11.19
C ASP A 280 19.76 -2.93 -10.42
N GLY A 281 19.63 -2.53 -9.15
CA GLY A 281 18.57 -2.94 -8.24
C GLY A 281 18.78 -4.33 -7.60
N LYS A 282 19.84 -5.06 -7.96
CA LYS A 282 20.13 -6.39 -7.41
C LYS A 282 20.86 -6.31 -6.07
N VAL A 283 20.76 -7.37 -5.27
CA VAL A 283 21.50 -7.51 -4.01
C VAL A 283 22.52 -8.63 -4.13
N TYR A 284 23.76 -8.23 -3.91
CA TYR A 284 24.92 -9.09 -3.93
C TYR A 284 25.29 -9.47 -2.50
N ILE A 285 25.58 -10.75 -2.26
CA ILE A 285 25.86 -11.27 -0.93
C ILE A 285 27.25 -11.90 -0.88
N GLN A 286 28.03 -11.60 0.17
CA GLN A 286 29.31 -12.23 0.44
C GLN A 286 29.49 -12.58 1.92
N LYS A 287 30.12 -13.72 2.18
CA LYS A 287 30.46 -14.13 3.55
C LYS A 287 31.79 -13.50 3.97
N ILE A 288 31.79 -12.81 5.10
CA ILE A 288 32.98 -12.22 5.71
C ILE A 288 33.44 -13.09 6.88
N ILE A 289 34.75 -13.25 7.01
CA ILE A 289 35.43 -13.85 8.17
C ILE A 289 36.19 -12.73 8.88
N LYS A 290 35.80 -12.40 10.11
CA LYS A 290 36.43 -11.36 10.94
C LYS A 290 37.41 -11.99 11.93
N GLU A 291 38.65 -11.51 11.92
CA GLU A 291 39.76 -11.91 12.82
C GLU A 291 39.90 -11.03 14.07
#